data_AF-A0A6L4AKG1-F1
#
_entry.id   AF-A0A6L4AKG1-F1
#
_cell.length_a   1.000
_cell.length_b   1.000
_cell.length_c   1.000
_cell.angle_alpha   90.00
_cell.angle_beta   90.00
_cell.angle_gamma   90.00
#
_symmetry.space_group_name_H-M   'P 1'
#
loop_
_entity.id
_entity.type
_entity.pdbx_description
1 polymer ?
#
loop_
_entity_poly.entity_id
_entity_poly.type
_entity_poly.pdbx_seq_one_letter_code
_entity_poly.pdbx_strand_id
1 'polypeptide(L)'
;MKKKMMLCLVFMFFATVAYAEWQVDFLEKYKKEGIDQAVIVAIQQGALPVDIVEHGLKLEGLNPQNLVKALYCAGANGADITEAAQQYGISDMIVAAGFKKATEECSDQIADAQAYTPVASFYSGVPGVVTGGGTYSDASPSGFTQ
;
A
#
# COMPACT_ATOMS: atom_id res chain seq x y z
N MET A 1 34.84 49.39 23.18
CA MET A 1 34.30 48.91 21.89
C MET A 1 33.95 47.43 22.03
N LYS A 2 32.80 47.05 21.46
CA LYS A 2 31.98 45.85 21.73
C LYS A 2 32.66 44.53 21.32
N LYS A 3 32.64 43.54 22.21
CA LYS A 3 32.86 42.08 22.06
C LYS A 3 32.79 41.56 23.50
N LYS A 4 31.80 40.79 23.97
CA LYS A 4 31.60 39.38 23.65
C LYS A 4 30.11 39.04 23.75
N MET A 5 29.54 38.79 22.58
CA MET A 5 28.39 37.93 22.34
C MET A 5 28.87 36.50 22.55
N MET A 6 28.22 35.70 23.38
CA MET A 6 27.74 34.36 23.01
C MET A 6 27.00 33.71 24.18
N LEU A 7 25.70 33.56 23.96
CA LEU A 7 24.68 32.89 24.74
C LEU A 7 24.99 31.38 24.81
N CYS A 8 25.42 30.87 25.96
CA CYS A 8 25.49 29.41 26.21
C CYS A 8 24.09 28.88 26.54
N LEU A 9 23.22 28.83 25.53
CA LEU A 9 21.96 28.09 25.61
C LEU A 9 22.20 26.70 25.04
N VAL A 10 22.88 25.87 25.84
CA VAL A 10 23.05 24.44 25.59
C VAL A 10 21.70 23.77 25.87
N PHE A 11 20.76 23.90 24.94
CA PHE A 11 19.62 22.99 24.87
C PHE A 11 20.15 21.71 24.23
N MET A 12 20.46 20.74 25.09
CA MET A 12 20.69 19.35 24.70
C MET A 12 19.53 18.90 23.80
N PHE A 13 19.82 18.76 22.52
CA PHE A 13 19.00 18.00 21.58
C PHE A 13 19.04 16.53 22.03
N PHE A 14 18.12 16.15 22.92
CA PHE A 14 17.75 14.75 23.06
C PHE A 14 16.99 14.39 21.78
N ALA A 15 17.69 13.83 20.81
CA ALA A 15 17.05 13.14 19.69
C ALA A 15 16.34 11.92 20.27
N THR A 16 15.10 12.09 20.73
CA THR A 16 14.20 10.97 20.97
C THR A 16 13.98 10.32 19.62
N VAL A 17 14.59 9.16 19.40
CA VAL A 17 14.30 8.31 18.25
C VAL A 17 12.81 7.97 18.40
N ALA A 18 11.97 8.58 17.57
CA ALA A 18 10.57 8.22 17.48
C ALA A 18 10.53 6.81 16.86
N TYR A 19 10.68 5.79 17.71
CA TYR A 19 10.30 4.45 17.32
C TYR A 19 8.82 4.50 16.99
N ALA A 20 8.47 3.98 15.82
CA ALA A 20 7.11 3.78 15.41
C ALA A 20 6.39 2.91 16.46
N GLU A 21 5.66 3.54 17.39
CA GLU A 21 4.94 2.85 18.48
C GLU A 21 4.04 1.73 17.94
N TRP A 22 3.52 1.92 16.72
CA TRP A 22 2.71 0.92 16.04
C TRP A 22 3.38 -0.43 15.84
N GLN A 23 4.71 -0.49 15.74
CA GLN A 23 5.41 -1.76 15.52
C GLN A 23 5.34 -2.70 16.73
N VAL A 24 5.37 -2.13 17.94
CA VAL A 24 5.25 -2.89 19.19
C VAL A 24 3.82 -3.42 19.30
N ASP A 25 2.84 -2.54 19.07
CA ASP A 25 1.42 -2.89 19.10
C ASP A 25 1.06 -3.91 18.01
N PHE A 26 1.67 -3.81 16.83
CA PHE A 26 1.43 -4.72 15.71
C PHE A 26 1.76 -6.17 16.07
N LEU A 27 2.91 -6.42 16.71
CA LEU A 27 3.30 -7.76 17.12
C LEU A 27 2.38 -8.30 18.23
N GLU A 28 2.06 -7.46 19.22
CA GLU A 28 1.17 -7.85 20.31
C GLU A 28 -0.23 -8.20 19.77
N LYS A 29 -0.78 -7.35 18.92
CA LYS A 29 -2.07 -7.55 18.26
C LYS A 29 -2.07 -8.76 17.37
N TYR A 30 -1.01 -9.00 16.60
CA TYR A 30 -0.90 -10.21 15.79
C TYR A 30 -1.00 -11.47 16.63
N LYS A 31 -0.29 -11.54 17.76
CA LYS A 31 -0.30 -12.71 18.65
C LYS A 31 -1.64 -12.93 19.34
N LYS A 32 -2.36 -11.85 19.66
CA LYS A 32 -3.59 -11.89 20.46
C LYS A 32 -4.85 -12.00 19.62
N GLU A 33 -4.92 -11.25 18.53
CA GLU A 33 -6.12 -10.97 17.75
C GLU A 33 -5.95 -11.37 16.26
N GLY A 34 -4.75 -11.72 15.83
CA GLY A 34 -4.45 -12.13 14.46
C GLY A 34 -4.06 -10.96 13.54
N ILE A 35 -3.73 -11.30 12.29
CA ILE A 35 -3.15 -10.34 11.35
C ILE A 35 -4.12 -9.24 10.91
N ASP A 36 -5.40 -9.57 10.72
CA ASP A 36 -6.40 -8.60 10.26
C ASP A 36 -6.50 -7.41 11.22
N GLN A 37 -6.63 -7.69 12.52
CA GLN A 37 -6.72 -6.65 13.54
C GLN A 37 -5.40 -5.92 13.75
N ALA A 38 -4.26 -6.61 13.64
CA ALA A 38 -2.94 -5.97 13.72
C ALA A 38 -2.74 -4.93 12.61
N VAL A 39 -3.11 -5.27 11.37
CA VAL A 39 -3.00 -4.36 10.23
C VAL A 39 -3.95 -3.17 10.35
N ILE A 40 -5.20 -3.39 10.78
CA ILE A 40 -6.16 -2.28 11.01
C ILE A 40 -5.59 -1.27 12.02
N VAL A 41 -5.05 -1.74 13.15
CA VAL A 41 -4.48 -0.87 14.19
C VAL A 41 -3.24 -0.15 13.67
N ALA A 42 -2.36 -0.84 12.95
CA ALA A 42 -1.16 -0.21 12.39
C ALA A 42 -1.51 0.92 11.41
N ILE A 43 -2.45 0.71 10.49
CA ILE A 43 -2.90 1.76 9.56
C ILE A 43 -3.55 2.93 10.31
N GLN A 44 -4.36 2.67 11.34
CA GLN A 44 -4.94 3.72 12.19
C GLN A 44 -3.88 4.56 12.93
N GLN A 45 -2.75 3.94 13.26
CA GLN A 45 -1.60 4.60 13.87
C GLN A 45 -0.66 5.26 12.83
N GLY A 46 -1.03 5.23 11.55
CA GLY A 46 -0.32 5.89 10.46
C GLY A 46 0.79 5.06 9.81
N ALA A 47 0.83 3.74 10.05
CA ALA A 47 1.77 2.86 9.37
C ALA A 47 1.46 2.76 7.87
N LEU A 48 2.50 2.80 7.04
CA LEU A 48 2.35 2.63 5.60
C LEU A 48 2.30 1.15 5.23
N PRO A 49 1.62 0.78 4.12
CA PRO A 49 1.60 -0.61 3.65
C PRO A 49 2.99 -1.21 3.46
N VAL A 50 3.97 -0.43 2.98
CA VAL A 50 5.36 -0.87 2.80
C VAL A 50 6.01 -1.28 4.12
N ASP A 51 5.80 -0.51 5.19
CA ASP A 51 6.38 -0.82 6.50
C ASP A 51 5.67 -2.03 7.11
N ILE A 52 4.35 -2.11 6.97
CA ILE A 52 3.55 -3.26 7.45
C ILE A 52 4.00 -4.55 6.75
N VAL A 53 4.26 -4.50 5.43
CA VAL A 53 4.79 -5.66 4.70
C VAL A 53 6.18 -6.03 5.18
N GLU A 54 7.08 -5.06 5.34
CA GLU A 54 8.43 -5.31 5.84
C GLU A 54 8.43 -6.01 7.21
N HIS A 55 7.64 -5.47 8.14
CA HIS A 55 7.57 -5.98 9.51
C HIS A 55 6.77 -7.28 9.60
N GLY A 56 5.69 -7.39 8.82
CA GLY A 56 4.86 -8.59 8.75
C GLY A 56 5.62 -9.82 8.27
N LEU A 57 6.45 -9.69 7.23
CA LEU A 57 7.23 -10.82 6.70
C LEU A 57 8.30 -11.35 7.67
N LYS A 58 8.66 -10.58 8.69
CA LYS A 58 9.56 -11.01 9.77
C LYS A 58 8.83 -11.82 10.85
N LEU A 59 7.49 -11.89 10.81
CA LEU A 59 6.68 -12.64 11.77
C LEU A 59 6.69 -14.13 11.45
N GLU A 60 7.08 -14.93 12.43
CA GLU A 60 7.06 -16.39 12.31
C GLU A 60 5.63 -16.91 12.10
N GLY A 61 5.46 -17.79 11.11
CA GLY A 61 4.18 -18.41 10.78
C GLY A 61 3.20 -17.50 10.02
N LEU A 62 3.54 -16.24 9.72
CA LEU A 62 2.67 -15.38 8.94
C LEU A 62 2.62 -15.84 7.48
N ASN A 63 1.41 -16.07 6.97
CA ASN A 63 1.19 -16.33 5.56
C ASN A 63 1.12 -14.99 4.79
N PRO A 64 1.99 -14.74 3.80
CA PRO A 64 1.98 -13.49 3.02
C PRO A 64 0.64 -13.20 2.32
N GLN A 65 -0.12 -14.23 1.92
CA GLN A 65 -1.46 -14.05 1.35
C GLN A 65 -2.44 -13.45 2.37
N ASN A 66 -2.37 -13.88 3.63
CA ASN A 66 -3.23 -13.34 4.69
C ASN A 66 -2.82 -11.92 5.07
N LEU A 67 -1.54 -11.58 4.99
CA LEU A 67 -1.06 -10.21 5.17
C LEU A 67 -1.60 -9.28 4.08
N VAL A 68 -1.52 -9.68 2.82
CA VAL A 68 -2.09 -8.91 1.70
C VAL A 68 -3.60 -8.77 1.86
N LYS A 69 -4.30 -9.85 2.22
CA LYS A 69 -5.73 -9.81 2.50
C LYS A 69 -6.07 -8.76 3.56
N ALA A 70 -5.35 -8.78 4.68
CA ALA A 70 -5.56 -7.86 5.79
C ALA A 70 -5.37 -6.39 5.38
N LEU A 71 -4.37 -6.11 4.54
CA LEU A 71 -4.14 -4.75 4.00
C LEU A 71 -5.32 -4.27 3.16
N TYR A 72 -5.83 -5.11 2.26
CA TYR A 72 -7.03 -4.77 1.46
C TYR A 72 -8.27 -4.57 2.34
N CYS A 73 -8.52 -5.46 3.31
CA CYS A 73 -9.64 -5.31 4.24
C CYS A 73 -9.53 -4.05 5.10
N ALA A 74 -8.32 -3.63 5.44
CA ALA A 74 -8.07 -2.41 6.19
C ALA A 74 -8.16 -1.13 5.32
N GLY A 75 -8.50 -1.26 4.03
CA GLY A 75 -8.71 -0.14 3.12
C GLY A 75 -7.42 0.49 2.59
N ALA A 76 -6.27 -0.19 2.69
CA ALA A 76 -5.04 0.29 2.06
C ALA A 76 -5.19 0.31 0.52
N ASN A 77 -4.50 1.27 -0.11
CA ASN A 77 -4.54 1.43 -1.56
C ASN A 77 -3.90 0.21 -2.26
N GLY A 78 -4.57 -0.33 -3.28
CA GLY A 78 -4.09 -1.53 -3.99
C GLY A 78 -2.75 -1.33 -4.70
N ALA A 79 -2.45 -0.12 -5.21
CA ALA A 79 -1.17 0.18 -5.82
C ALA A 79 -0.05 0.14 -4.78
N ASP A 80 -0.25 0.77 -3.61
CA ASP A 80 0.72 0.77 -2.51
C ASP A 80 0.96 -0.65 -1.98
N ILE A 81 -0.10 -1.47 -1.88
CA ILE A 81 0.02 -2.88 -1.48
C ILE A 81 0.84 -3.66 -2.52
N THR A 82 0.59 -3.44 -3.81
CA THR A 82 1.29 -4.14 -4.90
C THR A 82 2.76 -3.73 -4.95
N GLU A 83 3.06 -2.44 -4.83
CA GLU A 83 4.43 -1.93 -4.77
C GLU A 83 5.18 -2.49 -3.57
N ALA A 84 4.57 -2.43 -2.37
CA ALA A 84 5.14 -3.02 -1.16
C ALA A 84 5.40 -4.52 -1.29
N ALA A 85 4.43 -5.26 -1.85
CA ALA A 85 4.55 -6.69 -2.08
C ALA A 85 5.74 -7.02 -2.99
N GLN A 86 5.87 -6.31 -4.12
CA GLN A 86 6.96 -6.50 -5.07
C GLN A 86 8.32 -6.15 -4.46
N GLN A 87 8.39 -5.05 -3.71
CA GLN A 87 9.62 -4.63 -3.02
C GLN A 87 10.16 -5.72 -2.07
N TYR A 88 9.28 -6.49 -1.45
CA TYR A 88 9.65 -7.56 -0.52
C TYR A 88 9.50 -8.98 -1.08
N GLY A 89 9.40 -9.13 -2.41
CA GLY A 89 9.42 -10.43 -3.08
C GLY A 89 8.16 -11.27 -2.93
N ILE A 90 7.04 -10.67 -2.55
CA ILE A 90 5.71 -11.31 -2.60
C ILE A 90 5.27 -11.31 -4.06
N SER A 91 5.12 -12.51 -4.65
CA SER A 91 4.72 -12.66 -6.05
C SER A 91 3.32 -12.09 -6.34
N ASP A 92 3.09 -11.62 -7.56
CA ASP A 92 1.78 -11.14 -8.02
C ASP A 92 0.65 -12.18 -7.83
N MET A 93 0.97 -13.48 -7.92
CA MET A 93 0.01 -14.55 -7.64
C MET A 93 -0.48 -14.53 -6.20
N ILE A 94 0.40 -14.25 -5.23
CA ILE A 94 0.03 -14.12 -3.82
C ILE A 94 -0.79 -12.85 -3.61
N VAL A 95 -0.42 -11.75 -4.29
CA VAL A 95 -1.17 -10.49 -4.21
C VAL A 95 -2.60 -10.69 -4.71
N ALA A 96 -2.76 -11.29 -5.89
CA ALA A 96 -4.06 -11.60 -6.48
C ALA A 96 -4.88 -12.55 -5.60
N ALA A 97 -4.25 -13.57 -5.02
CA ALA A 97 -4.92 -14.51 -4.11
C ALA A 97 -5.34 -13.84 -2.79
N GLY A 98 -4.56 -12.88 -2.29
CA GLY A 98 -4.93 -12.07 -1.11
C GLY A 98 -6.09 -11.13 -1.42
N PHE A 99 -6.06 -10.44 -2.56
CA PHE A 99 -7.13 -9.56 -3.02
C PHE A 99 -8.45 -10.30 -3.23
N LYS A 100 -8.40 -11.47 -3.88
CA LYS A 100 -9.58 -12.33 -4.07
C LYS A 100 -10.21 -12.68 -2.72
N LYS A 101 -9.39 -13.14 -1.77
CA LYS A 101 -9.84 -13.50 -0.43
C LYS A 101 -10.41 -12.29 0.32
N ALA A 102 -9.81 -11.12 0.16
CA ALA A 102 -10.32 -9.88 0.75
C ALA A 102 -11.68 -9.51 0.16
N THR A 103 -11.87 -9.67 -1.16
CA THR A 103 -13.15 -9.43 -1.82
C THR A 103 -14.24 -10.39 -1.35
N GLU A 104 -13.90 -11.63 -0.97
CA GLU A 104 -14.83 -12.62 -0.44
C GLU A 104 -15.19 -12.38 1.04
N GLU A 105 -14.26 -11.85 1.83
CA GLU A 105 -14.40 -11.73 3.30
C GLU A 105 -14.72 -10.31 3.80
N CYS A 106 -14.38 -9.27 3.03
CA CYS A 106 -14.38 -7.86 3.43
C CYS A 106 -14.99 -6.92 2.37
N SER A 107 -15.86 -7.44 1.50
CA SER A 107 -16.33 -6.82 0.24
C SER A 107 -16.76 -5.35 0.36
N ASP A 108 -17.40 -4.99 1.48
CA ASP A 108 -17.91 -3.62 1.72
C ASP A 108 -16.80 -2.59 1.90
N GLN A 109 -15.59 -3.01 2.32
CA GLN A 109 -14.47 -2.12 2.65
C GLN A 109 -13.54 -1.87 1.46
N ILE A 110 -13.62 -2.73 0.42
CA ILE A 110 -12.68 -2.73 -0.71
C ILE A 110 -13.19 -1.87 -1.87
N ALA A 111 -14.50 -1.74 -2.03
CA ALA A 111 -15.12 -1.00 -3.13
C ALA A 111 -14.71 0.49 -3.17
N ASP A 112 -14.45 1.12 -2.02
CA ASP A 112 -14.00 2.51 -1.94
C ASP A 112 -12.49 2.70 -2.23
N ALA A 113 -11.67 1.66 -2.08
CA ALA A 113 -10.20 1.75 -2.21
C ALA A 113 -9.67 1.38 -3.61
N GLN A 114 -10.51 0.81 -4.49
CA GLN A 114 -10.10 0.18 -5.76
C GLN A 114 -10.55 0.94 -7.03
N ALA A 115 -10.88 2.24 -6.95
CA ALA A 115 -11.14 3.05 -8.16
C ALA A 115 -9.90 3.27 -9.07
N TYR A 116 -8.85 2.45 -8.92
CA TYR A 116 -7.65 2.48 -9.75
C TYR A 116 -7.78 1.51 -10.93
N THR A 117 -8.10 2.03 -12.10
CA THR A 117 -7.84 1.36 -13.38
C THR A 117 -6.36 1.55 -13.72
N PRO A 118 -5.54 0.49 -13.87
CA PRO A 118 -4.17 0.66 -14.33
C PRO A 118 -4.16 1.25 -15.74
N VAL A 119 -3.66 2.48 -15.87
CA VAL A 119 -3.29 3.02 -17.17
C VAL A 119 -2.07 2.23 -17.65
N ALA A 120 -2.26 1.40 -18.67
CA ALA A 120 -1.15 0.80 -19.39
C ALA A 120 -0.21 1.93 -19.85
N SER A 121 0.95 2.04 -19.20
CA SER A 121 2.01 2.96 -19.61
C SER A 121 2.56 2.46 -20.93
N PHE A 122 1.97 2.92 -22.03
CA PHE A 122 2.55 2.78 -23.35
C PHE A 122 3.84 3.58 -23.40
N TYR A 123 4.97 2.89 -23.23
CA TYR A 123 6.29 3.40 -23.57
C TYR A 123 6.31 3.73 -25.06
N SER A 124 6.12 5.01 -25.38
CA SER A 124 6.29 5.56 -26.72
C SER A 124 7.79 5.69 -26.99
N GLY A 125 8.39 4.69 -27.65
CA GLY A 125 9.84 4.71 -27.87
C GLY A 125 10.44 3.71 -28.84
N VAL A 126 9.67 2.92 -29.59
CA VAL A 126 10.22 2.00 -30.60
C VAL A 126 9.42 2.07 -31.90
N PRO A 127 10.05 2.40 -33.05
CA PRO A 127 9.36 2.44 -34.33
C PRO A 127 9.27 1.04 -34.93
N GLY A 128 8.04 0.61 -35.23
CA GLY A 128 7.77 -0.44 -36.21
C GLY A 128 7.50 -1.82 -35.63
N VAL A 129 6.21 -2.15 -35.47
CA VAL A 129 5.53 -3.25 -36.19
C VAL A 129 4.05 -3.15 -35.82
N VAL A 130 3.24 -2.82 -36.84
CA VAL A 130 1.78 -2.87 -36.78
C VAL A 130 1.34 -4.33 -36.90
N THR A 131 0.67 -4.85 -35.87
CA THR A 131 -0.30 -5.93 -36.07
C THR A 131 -1.59 -5.48 -35.37
N GLY A 132 -2.54 -4.99 -36.17
CA GLY A 132 -3.88 -4.61 -35.71
C GLY A 132 -4.60 -5.80 -35.05
N GLY A 133 -5.60 -5.62 -34.22
CA GLY A 133 -6.52 -4.50 -34.11
C GLY A 133 -7.87 -5.13 -33.75
N GLY A 134 -8.05 -5.44 -32.46
CA GLY A 134 -9.33 -5.87 -31.91
C GLY A 134 -10.15 -4.64 -31.57
N THR A 135 -11.10 -4.32 -32.44
CA THR A 135 -12.14 -3.30 -32.33
C THR A 135 -12.86 -3.33 -30.98
N TYR A 136 -12.77 -2.23 -30.23
CA TYR A 136 -13.76 -1.84 -29.24
C TYR A 136 -14.67 -0.82 -29.89
N SER A 137 -15.91 -1.20 -30.17
CA SER A 137 -16.94 -0.31 -30.68
C SER A 137 -17.62 0.41 -29.52
N ASP A 138 -17.01 1.49 -29.05
CA ASP A 138 -17.70 2.53 -28.29
C ASP A 138 -18.41 3.45 -29.30
N ALA A 139 -19.73 3.32 -29.41
CA ALA A 139 -20.55 4.21 -30.23
C ALA A 139 -21.62 4.90 -29.37
N SER A 140 -21.32 6.12 -28.94
CA SER A 140 -22.25 7.25 -28.73
C SER A 140 -21.43 8.50 -28.34
N PRO A 141 -21.83 9.76 -28.61
CA PRO A 141 -23.16 10.25 -29.03
C PRO A 141 -23.20 11.37 -30.13
N SER A 142 -24.42 11.70 -30.58
CA SER A 142 -24.95 13.02 -31.05
C SER A 142 -24.47 13.69 -32.36
N GLY A 143 -25.42 14.04 -33.25
CA GLY A 143 -25.24 15.11 -34.27
C GLY A 143 -26.23 15.10 -35.46
N PHE A 144 -26.87 16.26 -35.69
CA PHE A 144 -27.92 16.64 -36.66
C PHE A 144 -27.63 16.50 -38.18
N THR A 145 -28.73 16.64 -38.96
CA THR A 145 -28.92 17.13 -40.37
C THR A 145 -28.56 16.24 -41.56
N GLN A 146 -29.56 15.82 -42.35
CA GLN A 146 -30.09 16.57 -43.52
C GLN A 146 -31.52 16.10 -43.85
#